data_AF-A0A527ZWD3-F1
#
_entry.id   AF-A0A527ZWD3-F1
#
_cell.length_a   1.000
_cell.length_b   1.000
_cell.length_c   1.000
_cell.angle_alpha   90.00
_cell.angle_beta   90.00
_cell.angle_gamma   90.00
#
_symmetry.space_group_name_H-M   'P 1'
#
loop_
_entity.id
_entity.type
_entity.pdbx_description
1 polymer ?
#
loop_
_entity_poly.entity_id
_entity_poly.type
_entity_poly.pdbx_seq_one_letter_code
_entity_poly.pdbx_strand_id
1 'polypeptide(L)'
;PLIYCVEETDNAGQLHRIALPRTANIEAHEQPNLLGGVVTLSALARKEAFESWDDGLYRTGPPAVEEAKITAVPYFAWDNRDPGEMLVWLRDS
;
A
#
# COMPACT_ATOMS: atom_id res chain seq x y z
N PRO A 1 2.61 -7.83 19.85
CA PRO A 1 2.36 -8.54 18.57
C PRO A 1 1.44 -7.68 17.70
N LEU A 2 1.95 -7.17 16.57
CA LEU A 2 1.29 -6.13 15.78
C LEU A 2 0.94 -6.65 14.38
N ILE A 3 -0.25 -6.31 13.90
CA ILE A 3 -0.64 -6.39 12.49
C ILE A 3 -0.39 -5.01 11.88
N TYR A 4 0.03 -4.96 10.62
CA TYR A 4 0.29 -3.74 9.87
C TYR A 4 -0.76 -3.52 8.78
N CYS A 5 -1.00 -2.26 8.41
CA CYS A 5 -1.84 -1.86 7.28
C CYS A 5 -1.18 -0.77 6.46
N VAL A 6 -1.56 -0.66 5.19
CA VAL A 6 -1.22 0.48 4.32
C VAL A 6 -2.39 1.48 4.31
N GLU A 7 -2.08 2.77 4.41
CA GLU A 7 -3.05 3.87 4.33
C GLU A 7 -2.76 4.76 3.12
N GLU A 8 -3.80 5.34 2.52
CA GLU A 8 -3.67 6.26 1.36
C GLU A 8 -2.86 7.51 1.67
N THR A 9 -2.84 7.96 2.93
CA THR A 9 -2.01 9.11 3.34
C THR A 9 -0.50 8.86 3.13
N ASP A 10 -0.05 7.60 3.17
CA ASP A 10 1.37 7.22 3.01
C ASP A 10 1.70 6.60 1.65
N ASN A 11 0.68 6.21 0.89
CA ASN A 11 0.82 5.40 -0.31
C ASN A 11 -0.01 6.01 -1.42
N ALA A 12 0.48 6.00 -2.66
CA ALA A 12 -0.33 6.45 -3.78
C ALA A 12 -1.65 5.66 -3.80
N GLY A 13 -2.80 6.35 -3.66
CA GLY A 13 -4.15 5.78 -3.49
C GLY A 13 -4.59 4.78 -4.56
N GLN A 14 -5.81 4.26 -4.48
CA GLN A 14 -6.20 3.01 -5.18
C GLN A 14 -5.38 1.81 -4.67
N LEU A 15 -5.35 1.63 -3.34
CA LEU A 15 -4.54 0.63 -2.65
C LEU A 15 -4.88 -0.80 -3.10
N HIS A 16 -6.12 -1.01 -3.53
CA HIS A 16 -6.58 -2.27 -4.13
C HIS A 16 -5.77 -2.71 -5.37
N ARG A 17 -5.00 -1.81 -5.98
CA ARG A 17 -4.12 -2.08 -7.13
C ARG A 17 -2.71 -2.50 -6.75
N ILE A 18 -2.38 -2.47 -5.45
CA ILE A 18 -1.06 -2.82 -4.94
C ILE A 18 -1.00 -4.35 -4.74
N ALA A 19 0.12 -4.94 -5.14
CA ALA A 19 0.49 -6.31 -4.85
C ALA A 19 1.94 -6.36 -4.32
N LEU A 20 2.17 -7.11 -3.25
CA LEU A 20 3.48 -7.24 -2.61
C LEU A 20 4.10 -8.59 -3.00
N PRO A 21 5.26 -8.62 -3.68
CA PRO A 21 5.96 -9.87 -3.98
C PRO A 21 6.33 -10.63 -2.71
N ARG A 22 6.21 -11.97 -2.73
CA ARG A 22 6.68 -12.83 -1.62
C ARG A 22 8.16 -12.66 -1.28
N THR A 23 8.95 -12.21 -2.25
CA THR A 23 10.39 -11.98 -2.13
C THR A 23 10.73 -10.54 -1.78
N ALA A 24 9.75 -9.68 -1.51
CA ALA A 24 9.99 -8.29 -1.18
C ALA A 24 10.83 -8.18 0.10
N ASN A 25 11.87 -7.35 0.06
CA ASN A 25 12.60 -6.98 1.26
C ASN A 25 11.75 -5.98 2.06
N ILE A 26 11.48 -6.31 3.33
CA ILE A 26 10.70 -5.46 4.23
C ILE A 26 11.66 -4.85 5.25
N GLU A 27 11.70 -3.53 5.29
CA GLU A 27 12.56 -2.76 6.20
C GLU A 27 11.71 -2.09 7.28
N ALA A 28 12.14 -2.22 8.53
CA ALA A 28 11.51 -1.59 9.67
C ALA A 28 12.22 -0.28 10.02
N HIS A 29 11.45 0.78 10.29
CA HIS A 29 11.95 2.11 10.60
C HIS A 29 11.26 2.66 11.85
N GLU A 30 12.05 3.07 12.85
CA GLU A 30 11.51 3.78 14.01
C GLU A 30 11.11 5.20 13.63
N GLN A 31 9.88 5.60 13.98
CA GLN A 31 9.31 6.92 13.70
C GLN A 31 8.82 7.53 15.02
N PRO A 32 9.72 8.13 15.83
CA PRO A 32 9.39 8.61 17.18
C PRO A 32 8.35 9.74 17.19
N ASN A 33 8.23 10.48 16.08
CA ASN A 33 7.35 11.63 15.95
C ASN A 33 6.07 11.33 15.15
N LEU A 34 5.86 10.09 14.71
CA LEU A 34 4.68 9.67 13.95
C LEU A 34 3.78 8.84 14.86
N LEU A 35 2.48 9.17 14.91
CA LEU A 35 1.44 8.37 15.59
C LEU A 35 1.79 7.99 17.05
N GLY A 36 2.41 8.91 17.79
CA GLY A 36 2.82 8.69 19.18
C GLY A 36 4.07 7.81 19.37
N GLY A 37 4.82 7.59 18.29
CA GLY A 37 6.03 6.75 18.29
C GLY A 37 5.71 5.34 17.84
N VAL A 38 5.89 5.07 16.54
CA VAL A 38 5.63 3.75 15.95
C VAL A 38 6.84 3.25 15.16
N VAL A 39 6.86 1.94 14.89
CA VAL A 39 7.73 1.37 13.85
C VAL A 39 6.92 1.24 12.59
N THR A 40 7.36 1.86 11.48
CA THR A 40 6.77 1.66 10.15
C THR A 40 7.52 0.58 9.38
N LEU A 41 6.85 -0.04 8.42
CA LEU A 41 7.47 -1.00 7.49
C LEU A 41 7.46 -0.42 6.07
N SER A 42 8.57 -0.52 5.36
CA SER A 42 8.63 -0.14 3.94
C SER A 42 9.08 -1.30 3.06
N ALA A 43 8.54 -1.38 1.85
CA ALA A 43 8.92 -2.38 0.86
C ALA A 43 8.72 -1.86 -0.58
N LEU A 44 9.40 -2.47 -1.53
CA LEU A 44 9.05 -2.33 -2.95
C LEU A 44 7.95 -3.33 -3.30
N ALA A 45 6.91 -2.80 -3.94
CA ALA A 45 5.71 -3.51 -4.36
C ALA A 45 5.46 -3.26 -5.86
N ARG A 46 4.43 -3.90 -6.38
CA ARG A 46 3.92 -3.71 -7.74
C ARG A 46 2.56 -3.03 -7.68
N LYS A 47 2.32 -2.04 -8.53
CA LYS A 47 1.04 -1.36 -8.64
C LYS A 47 0.55 -1.42 -10.08
N GLU A 48 -0.72 -1.75 -10.27
CA GLU A 48 -1.35 -1.67 -11.58
C GLU A 48 -1.51 -0.20 -11.99
N ALA A 49 -1.00 0.15 -13.17
CA ALA A 49 -1.11 1.49 -13.71
C ALA A 49 -2.57 1.89 -13.91
N PHE A 50 -2.87 3.17 -13.68
CA PHE A 50 -4.17 3.73 -14.01
C PHE A 50 -4.20 4.06 -15.51
N GLU A 51 -4.67 3.11 -16.31
CA GLU A 51 -4.91 3.30 -17.74
C GLU A 51 -6.34 3.82 -17.98
N SER A 52 -6.50 4.70 -18.98
CA SER A 52 -7.81 5.06 -19.51
C SER A 52 -8.53 3.80 -19.96
N TRP A 53 -9.80 3.67 -19.58
CA TRP A 53 -10.62 2.52 -19.95
C TRP A 53 -11.33 2.67 -21.30
N ASP A 54 -11.05 3.75 -22.05
CA ASP A 54 -11.60 4.04 -23.39
C ASP A 54 -13.10 3.69 -23.52
N ASP A 55 -13.90 4.12 -22.53
CA ASP A 55 -15.34 3.91 -22.38
C ASP A 55 -15.85 2.45 -22.18
N GLY A 56 -14.96 1.49 -21.92
CA GLY A 56 -15.30 0.10 -21.63
C GLY A 56 -15.19 -0.26 -20.13
N LEU A 57 -16.11 -1.07 -19.60
CA LEU A 57 -16.00 -1.59 -18.22
C LEU A 57 -15.13 -2.85 -18.10
N TYR A 58 -14.86 -3.52 -19.23
CA TYR A 58 -14.17 -4.80 -19.29
C TYR A 58 -13.10 -4.79 -20.38
N ARG A 59 -11.99 -5.49 -20.12
CA ARG A 59 -10.89 -5.67 -21.07
C ARG A 59 -10.37 -7.11 -21.02
N THR A 60 -9.70 -7.52 -22.09
CA THR A 60 -9.14 -8.88 -22.23
C THR A 60 -7.65 -8.97 -21.85
N GLY A 61 -6.94 -7.83 -21.83
CA GLY A 61 -5.53 -7.75 -21.44
C GLY A 61 -5.33 -7.36 -19.97
N PRO A 62 -4.25 -7.80 -19.33
CA PRO A 62 -3.89 -7.33 -17.99
C PRO A 62 -3.46 -5.85 -18.02
N PRO A 63 -3.57 -5.12 -16.89
CA PRO A 63 -2.98 -3.79 -16.75
C PRO A 63 -1.47 -3.81 -16.95
N ALA A 64 -0.89 -2.69 -17.40
CA ALA A 64 0.51 -2.42 -17.13
C ALA A 64 0.76 -2.35 -15.62
N VAL A 65 1.95 -2.76 -15.21
CA VAL A 65 2.38 -2.78 -13.80
C VAL A 65 3.64 -1.96 -13.66
N GLU A 66 3.68 -1.11 -12.64
CA GLU A 66 4.83 -0.30 -12.25
C GLU A 66 5.32 -0.66 -10.85
N GLU A 67 6.59 -0.36 -10.58
CA GLU A 67 7.14 -0.48 -9.23
C GLU A 67 6.61 0.65 -8.34
N ALA A 68 6.23 0.32 -7.11
CA ALA A 68 5.77 1.28 -6.13
C ALA A 68 6.42 1.02 -4.77
N LYS A 69 6.89 2.07 -4.10
CA LYS A 69 7.28 1.97 -2.69
C LYS A 69 6.04 2.06 -1.82
N ILE A 70 5.89 1.13 -0.89
CA ILE A 70 4.81 1.16 0.11
C ILE A 70 5.36 1.45 1.50
N THR A 71 4.53 2.08 2.32
CA THR A 71 4.75 2.28 3.75
C THR A 71 3.53 1.76 4.50
N ALA A 72 3.75 0.89 5.48
CA ALA A 72 2.73 0.37 6.36
C ALA A 72 2.95 0.86 7.80
N VAL A 73 1.86 1.13 8.49
CA VAL A 73 1.81 1.47 9.92
C VAL A 73 1.13 0.36 10.72
N PRO A 74 1.31 0.31 12.05
CA PRO A 74 0.55 -0.61 12.89
C PRO A 74 -0.96 -0.37 12.75
N TYR A 75 -1.73 -1.45 12.57
CA TYR A 75 -3.18 -1.39 12.32
C TYR A 75 -3.96 -0.59 13.36
N PHE A 76 -3.56 -0.66 14.63
CA PHE A 76 -4.25 0.07 15.70
C PHE A 76 -4.14 1.60 15.55
N ALA A 77 -3.19 2.10 14.76
CA ALA A 77 -2.88 3.52 14.60
C ALA A 77 -3.48 4.14 13.32
N TRP A 78 -4.17 3.36 12.50
CA TRP A 78 -4.93 3.84 11.34
C TRP A 78 -6.00 4.88 11.74
N ASP A 79 -6.37 5.76 10.81
CA ASP A 79 -7.49 6.72 10.89
C ASP A 79 -7.28 7.80 11.96
N ASN A 80 -6.01 8.07 12.29
CA ASN A 80 -5.58 9.15 13.16
C ASN A 80 -4.93 10.31 12.37
N ARG A 81 -5.06 10.30 11.04
CA ARG A 81 -4.47 11.27 10.09
C ARG A 81 -5.50 11.69 9.04
N ASP A 82 -5.12 11.89 7.79
CA ASP A 82 -6.05 12.24 6.72
C ASP A 82 -6.96 11.05 6.35
N PRO A 83 -8.25 11.31 6.07
CA PRO A 83 -9.17 10.26 5.65
C PRO A 83 -8.75 9.68 4.29
N GLY A 84 -8.85 8.36 4.13
CA GLY A 84 -8.50 7.68 2.89
C GLY A 84 -8.65 6.17 2.95
N GLU A 85 -8.30 5.48 1.86
CA GLU A 85 -8.31 4.02 1.77
C GLU A 85 -7.36 3.38 2.82
N MET A 86 -7.70 2.17 3.27
CA MET A 86 -6.83 1.33 4.10
C MET A 86 -6.96 -0.14 3.73
N LEU A 87 -5.83 -0.86 3.68
CA LEU A 87 -5.80 -2.31 3.53
C LEU A 87 -4.85 -2.99 4.53
N VAL A 88 -5.34 -4.07 5.16
CA VAL A 88 -4.50 -5.01 5.93
C VAL A 88 -3.92 -6.10 5.02
N TRP A 89 -4.75 -6.64 4.13
CA TRP A 89 -4.37 -7.74 3.25
C TRP A 89 -4.00 -7.20 1.87
N LEU A 90 -2.72 -7.28 1.55
CA LEU A 90 -2.22 -6.99 0.21
C LEU A 90 -2.26 -8.26 -0.65
N ARG A 91 -2.52 -8.08 -1.94
CA ARG A 91 -2.42 -9.16 -2.91
C ARG A 91 -0.97 -9.61 -3.05
N ASP A 92 -0.80 -10.87 -3.36
CA ASP A 92 0.48 -11.41 -3.80
C ASP A 92 0.68 -11.14 -5.29
N SER A 93 1.93 -10.98 -5.73
CA SER A 93 2.27 -10.60 -7.11
C SER A 93 3.05 -11.67 -7.86
#